data_AF-A0A7K0LRN7-F1
#
_entry.id   AF-A0A7K0LRN7-F1
#
_cell.length_a   1.000
_cell.length_b   1.000
_cell.length_c   1.000
_cell.angle_alpha   90.00
_cell.angle_beta   90.00
_cell.angle_gamma   90.00
#
_symmetry.space_group_name_H-M   'P 1'
#
loop_
_entity.id
_entity.type
_entity.pdbx_description
1 polymer ?
#
loop_
_entity_poly.entity_id
_entity_poly.type
_entity_poly.pdbx_seq_one_letter_code
_entity_poly.pdbx_strand_id
1 'polypeptide(L)'
;MSELRGYAPPYTPSGRSGVIPPPPWHYSGDLLTVEYRTAPANVRALLPDDLELAPDDPGAVAMIWADWQSCSDSFDELLDPARSQYKEAFVVVRCQYEGVTYSRCVLIWVTSDFAIARGVHQGYPKKLGSIHQTRPMPHGKAAPRVDVGGRFG
;
A
#
# COMPACT_ATOMS: atom_id res chain seq x y z
N MET A 1 22.55 32.19 -8.11
CA MET A 1 21.34 31.56 -7.55
C MET A 1 21.76 30.22 -6.96
N SER A 2 21.24 29.83 -5.78
CA SER A 2 21.56 28.52 -5.21
C SER A 2 20.93 27.41 -6.04
N GLU A 3 21.67 26.31 -6.24
CA GLU A 3 21.15 25.10 -6.86
C GLU A 3 20.07 24.47 -5.96
N LEU A 4 18.90 24.15 -6.52
CA LEU A 4 17.83 23.47 -5.81
C LEU A 4 17.98 21.96 -5.97
N ARG A 5 17.83 21.21 -4.87
CA ARG A 5 18.07 19.76 -4.79
C ARG A 5 16.88 19.03 -4.20
N GLY A 6 16.84 17.71 -4.35
CA GLY A 6 15.84 16.81 -3.76
C GLY A 6 15.39 15.73 -4.75
N TYR A 7 14.91 14.59 -4.23
CA TYR A 7 14.40 13.50 -5.06
C TYR A 7 12.98 13.78 -5.58
N ALA A 8 12.15 14.37 -4.74
CA ALA A 8 10.79 14.81 -5.05
C ALA A 8 10.59 16.26 -4.61
N PRO A 9 9.62 16.98 -5.21
CA PRO A 9 9.33 18.34 -4.81
C PRO A 9 8.81 18.42 -3.35
N PRO A 10 8.89 19.61 -2.71
CA PRO A 10 9.56 20.82 -3.19
C PRO A 10 11.09 20.72 -3.13
N TYR A 11 11.76 21.25 -4.17
CA TYR A 11 13.21 21.31 -4.24
C TYR A 11 13.75 22.52 -3.47
N THR A 12 14.72 22.30 -2.60
CA THR A 12 15.31 23.35 -1.74
C THR A 12 16.84 23.25 -1.76
N PRO A 13 17.59 24.30 -1.36
CA PRO A 13 19.05 24.25 -1.35
C PRO A 13 19.63 23.10 -0.51
N SER A 14 18.94 22.68 0.56
CA SER A 14 19.35 21.55 1.40
C SER A 14 18.93 20.19 0.83
N GLY A 15 17.94 20.15 -0.06
CA GLY A 15 17.35 18.91 -0.57
C GLY A 15 16.51 18.12 0.44
N ARG A 16 16.28 18.66 1.64
CA ARG A 16 15.63 17.94 2.76
C ARG A 16 14.12 18.15 2.85
N SER A 17 13.55 18.98 1.98
CA SER A 17 12.13 19.35 2.02
C SER A 17 11.25 18.50 1.11
N GLY A 18 11.84 17.62 0.30
CA GLY A 18 11.09 16.73 -0.59
C GLY A 18 10.18 15.80 0.19
N VAL A 19 8.98 15.54 -0.34
CA VAL A 19 7.97 14.70 0.31
C VAL A 19 8.43 13.25 0.51
N ILE A 20 9.32 12.75 -0.36
CA ILE A 20 9.85 11.39 -0.32
C ILE A 20 11.37 11.38 -0.58
N PRO A 21 12.14 10.53 0.11
CA PRO A 21 13.55 10.29 -0.19
C PRO A 21 13.70 9.35 -1.40
N PRO A 22 14.90 9.25 -2.01
CA PRO A 22 15.15 8.25 -3.04
C PRO A 22 14.97 6.81 -2.49
N PRO A 23 14.63 5.83 -3.34
CA PRO A 23 14.63 4.41 -2.98
C PRO A 23 16.06 3.88 -2.71
N PRO A 24 16.22 2.71 -2.05
CA PRO A 24 15.16 1.79 -1.63
C PRO A 24 14.37 2.28 -0.41
N TRP A 25 13.15 1.76 -0.28
CA TRP A 25 12.29 1.97 0.89
C TRP A 25 11.98 0.62 1.54
N HIS A 26 12.09 0.57 2.86
CA HIS A 26 11.83 -0.61 3.67
C HIS A 26 10.43 -0.52 4.28
N TYR A 27 9.69 -1.63 4.30
CA TYR A 27 8.32 -1.70 4.79
C TYR A 27 8.13 -2.88 5.75
N SER A 28 7.52 -2.60 6.90
CA SER A 28 7.09 -3.59 7.89
C SER A 28 5.64 -3.30 8.26
N GLY A 29 4.78 -4.30 8.31
CA GLY A 29 3.38 -4.05 8.62
C GLY A 29 2.56 -5.28 8.98
N ASP A 30 1.43 -5.02 9.62
CA ASP A 30 0.42 -6.00 9.96
C ASP A 30 -0.72 -5.94 8.95
N LEU A 31 -1.01 -7.05 8.28
CA LEU A 31 -1.99 -7.12 7.19
C LEU A 31 -3.21 -7.97 7.59
N LEU A 32 -4.41 -7.45 7.28
CA LEU A 32 -5.65 -8.21 7.28
C LEU A 32 -6.13 -8.36 5.83
N THR A 33 -6.21 -9.59 5.34
CA THR A 33 -6.62 -9.89 3.96
C THR A 33 -7.93 -10.66 3.93
N VAL A 34 -8.86 -10.21 3.08
CA VAL A 34 -10.11 -10.91 2.78
C VAL A 34 -10.17 -11.17 1.29
N GLU A 35 -10.30 -12.45 0.92
CA GLU A 35 -10.51 -12.86 -0.46
C GLU A 35 -11.98 -13.08 -0.75
N TYR A 36 -12.44 -12.62 -1.91
CA TYR A 36 -13.79 -12.86 -2.40
C TYR A 36 -13.79 -13.04 -3.92
N ARG A 37 -14.93 -13.50 -4.45
CA ARG A 37 -15.12 -13.73 -5.88
C ARG A 37 -16.18 -12.78 -6.41
N THR A 38 -15.91 -12.20 -7.57
CA THR A 38 -16.84 -11.36 -8.32
C THR A 38 -17.02 -11.91 -9.74
N ALA A 39 -17.96 -11.36 -10.51
CA ALA A 39 -18.09 -11.69 -11.92
C ALA A 39 -16.79 -11.30 -12.67
N PRO A 40 -16.19 -12.17 -13.49
CA PRO A 40 -14.97 -11.85 -14.25
C PRO A 40 -15.07 -10.57 -15.09
N ALA A 41 -16.27 -10.22 -15.55
CA ALA A 41 -16.54 -8.96 -16.26
C ALA A 41 -16.23 -7.71 -15.42
N ASN A 42 -16.43 -7.76 -14.10
CA ASN A 42 -16.10 -6.64 -13.20
C ASN A 42 -14.59 -6.46 -13.06
N VAL A 43 -13.84 -7.56 -13.01
CA VAL A 43 -12.36 -7.52 -13.02
C VAL A 43 -11.88 -6.97 -14.36
N ARG A 44 -12.42 -7.47 -15.47
CA ARG A 44 -12.07 -7.03 -16.82
C ARG A 44 -12.24 -5.52 -17.01
N ALA A 45 -13.31 -4.95 -16.46
CA ALA A 45 -13.61 -3.51 -16.56
C ALA A 45 -12.56 -2.60 -15.87
N LEU A 46 -11.73 -3.14 -14.96
CA LEU A 46 -10.70 -2.39 -14.23
C LEU A 46 -9.28 -2.60 -14.79
N LEU A 47 -9.11 -3.54 -15.71
CA LEU A 47 -7.82 -3.86 -16.30
C LEU A 47 -7.61 -3.06 -17.60
N PRO A 48 -6.45 -2.41 -17.79
CA PRO A 48 -6.09 -1.77 -19.06
C PRO A 48 -5.99 -2.80 -20.21
N ASP A 49 -6.01 -2.30 -21.45
CA ASP A 49 -6.12 -3.10 -22.67
C ASP A 49 -4.95 -4.08 -22.88
N ASP A 50 -3.78 -3.75 -22.33
CA ASP A 50 -2.55 -4.55 -22.41
C ASP A 50 -2.50 -5.71 -21.41
N LEU A 51 -3.47 -5.79 -20.49
CA LEU A 51 -3.58 -6.89 -19.52
C LEU A 51 -4.74 -7.79 -19.86
N GLU A 52 -4.56 -9.09 -19.75
CA GLU A 52 -5.59 -10.11 -19.91
C GLU A 52 -6.15 -10.55 -18.54
N LEU A 53 -7.33 -11.19 -18.54
CA LEU A 53 -7.81 -11.87 -17.35
C LEU A 53 -6.87 -13.03 -17.02
N ALA A 54 -6.68 -13.31 -15.73
CA ALA A 54 -5.95 -14.52 -15.35
C ALA A 54 -6.68 -15.78 -15.87
N PRO A 55 -5.94 -16.81 -16.34
CA PRO A 55 -6.56 -18.02 -16.88
C PRO A 55 -7.33 -18.80 -15.80
N ASP A 56 -6.83 -18.77 -14.56
CA ASP A 56 -7.43 -19.47 -13.40
C ASP A 56 -8.06 -18.48 -12.43
N ASP A 57 -9.30 -18.74 -12.03
CA ASP A 57 -10.11 -17.92 -11.10
C ASP A 57 -10.12 -16.41 -11.49
N PRO A 58 -10.56 -16.03 -12.71
CA PRO A 58 -10.52 -14.66 -13.21
C PRO A 58 -11.42 -13.68 -12.43
N GLY A 59 -12.25 -14.19 -11.53
CA GLY A 59 -13.08 -13.41 -10.61
C GLY A 59 -12.46 -13.22 -9.23
N ALA A 60 -11.24 -13.73 -8.99
CA ALA A 60 -10.56 -13.63 -7.70
C ALA A 60 -10.16 -12.19 -7.38
N VAL A 61 -10.55 -11.73 -6.19
CA VAL A 61 -10.20 -10.43 -5.65
C VAL A 61 -9.73 -10.59 -4.22
N ALA A 62 -8.67 -9.88 -3.84
CA ALA A 62 -8.32 -9.69 -2.44
C ALA A 62 -8.45 -8.22 -2.06
N MET A 63 -9.09 -7.96 -0.92
CA MET A 63 -9.08 -6.67 -0.25
C MET A 63 -8.18 -6.78 0.98
N ILE A 64 -7.22 -5.88 1.07
CA ILE A 64 -6.19 -5.88 2.09
C ILE A 64 -6.28 -4.57 2.88
N TRP A 65 -6.22 -4.68 4.20
CA TRP A 65 -5.91 -3.59 5.11
C TRP A 65 -4.51 -3.82 5.67
N ALA A 66 -3.72 -2.74 5.77
CA ALA A 66 -2.36 -2.81 6.27
C ALA A 66 -2.07 -1.62 7.19
N ASP A 67 -1.42 -1.91 8.32
CA ASP A 67 -0.81 -0.93 9.20
C ASP A 67 0.70 -0.93 8.96
N TRP A 68 1.20 0.07 8.23
CA TRP A 68 2.58 0.11 7.78
C TRP A 68 3.44 1.01 8.67
N GLN A 69 4.67 0.56 8.92
CA GLN A 69 5.82 1.40 9.22
C GLN A 69 6.85 1.26 8.11
N SER A 70 7.43 2.38 7.67
CA SER A 70 8.34 2.40 6.54
C SER A 70 9.43 3.46 6.70
N CYS A 71 10.59 3.24 6.09
CA CYS A 71 11.71 4.17 6.11
C CYS A 71 12.53 4.10 4.82
N SER A 72 13.40 5.07 4.62
CA SER A 72 14.46 4.99 3.62
C SER A 72 15.62 4.13 4.11
N ASP A 73 16.61 3.93 3.25
CA ASP A 73 17.82 3.17 3.59
C ASP A 73 18.67 3.79 4.72
N SER A 74 18.44 5.07 5.07
CA SER A 74 19.11 5.71 6.22
C SER A 74 18.43 5.39 7.56
N PHE A 75 17.22 4.85 7.55
CA PHE A 75 16.39 4.58 8.75
C PHE A 75 16.01 5.82 9.57
N ASP A 76 16.28 7.03 9.08
CA ASP A 76 16.03 8.28 9.81
C ASP A 76 14.55 8.52 10.15
N GLU A 77 13.63 7.94 9.40
CA GLU A 77 12.19 8.08 9.66
C GLU A 77 11.69 7.25 10.84
N LEU A 78 12.41 6.20 11.26
CA LEU A 78 11.87 5.21 12.22
C LEU A 78 11.52 5.77 13.60
N LEU A 79 12.18 6.86 14.02
CA LEU A 79 11.92 7.52 15.29
C LEU A 79 10.90 8.67 15.18
N ASP A 80 10.41 8.96 13.97
CA ASP A 80 9.35 9.93 13.71
C ASP A 80 8.13 9.21 13.09
N PRO A 81 7.23 8.67 13.93
CA PRO A 81 6.10 7.88 13.46
C PRO A 81 5.18 8.65 12.51
N ALA A 82 5.12 9.99 12.58
CA ALA A 82 4.34 10.79 11.65
C ALA A 82 4.89 10.74 10.21
N ARG A 83 6.19 10.47 10.05
CA ARG A 83 6.88 10.34 8.76
C ARG A 83 7.05 8.89 8.31
N SER A 84 7.01 7.92 9.23
CA SER A 84 7.21 6.51 8.91
C SER A 84 5.94 5.68 8.86
N GLN A 85 4.87 6.07 9.56
CA GLN A 85 3.66 5.25 9.71
C GLN A 85 2.50 5.75 8.86
N TYR A 86 1.76 4.80 8.27
CA TYR A 86 0.51 5.08 7.56
C TYR A 86 -0.34 3.81 7.49
N LYS A 87 -1.65 3.98 7.33
CA LYS A 87 -2.57 2.88 7.06
C LYS A 87 -2.89 2.84 5.58
N GLU A 88 -3.13 1.64 5.07
CA GLU A 88 -3.42 1.38 3.67
C GLU A 88 -4.57 0.40 3.54
N ALA A 89 -5.42 0.62 2.55
CA ALA A 89 -6.49 -0.29 2.19
C ALA A 89 -6.50 -0.42 0.67
N PHE A 90 -6.39 -1.63 0.12
CA PHE A 90 -6.21 -1.81 -1.31
C PHE A 90 -6.82 -3.10 -1.85
N VAL A 91 -7.28 -3.01 -3.09
CA VAL A 91 -7.92 -4.09 -3.84
C VAL A 91 -6.95 -4.57 -4.90
N VAL A 92 -6.67 -5.87 -4.91
CA VAL A 92 -5.89 -6.52 -5.96
C VAL A 92 -6.70 -7.58 -6.68
N VAL A 93 -6.42 -7.72 -7.98
CA VAL A 93 -6.98 -8.74 -8.85
C VAL A 93 -5.85 -9.47 -9.57
N ARG A 94 -6.09 -10.70 -10.01
CA ARG A 94 -5.14 -11.44 -10.85
C ARG A 94 -5.33 -11.01 -12.31
N CYS A 95 -4.23 -10.84 -13.03
CA CYS A 95 -4.21 -10.57 -14.46
C CYS A 95 -3.06 -11.31 -15.13
N GLN A 96 -3.07 -11.37 -16.46
CA GLN A 96 -1.96 -11.90 -17.25
C GLN A 96 -1.36 -10.79 -18.11
N TYR A 97 -0.03 -10.74 -18.17
CA TYR A 97 0.74 -9.90 -19.09
C TYR A 97 1.78 -10.79 -19.76
N GLU A 98 1.78 -10.82 -21.10
CA GLU A 98 2.72 -11.64 -21.89
C GLU A 98 2.80 -13.10 -21.43
N GLY A 99 1.66 -13.72 -21.13
CA GLY A 99 1.58 -15.11 -20.65
C GLY A 99 1.93 -15.32 -19.16
N VAL A 100 2.38 -14.29 -18.45
CA VAL A 100 2.77 -14.37 -17.03
C VAL A 100 1.66 -13.82 -16.14
N THR A 101 1.32 -14.56 -15.06
CA THR A 101 0.30 -14.12 -14.10
C THR A 101 0.89 -13.13 -13.10
N TYR A 102 0.22 -11.99 -12.94
CA TYR A 102 0.55 -10.95 -11.97
C TYR A 102 -0.63 -10.64 -11.05
N SER A 103 -0.34 -9.90 -9.98
CA SER A 103 -1.35 -9.24 -9.15
C SER A 103 -1.34 -7.75 -9.48
N ARG A 104 -2.49 -7.19 -9.83
CA ARG A 104 -2.66 -5.77 -10.10
C ARG A 104 -3.47 -5.12 -9.01
N CYS A 105 -2.91 -4.08 -8.41
CA CYS A 105 -3.67 -3.18 -7.54
C CYS A 105 -4.56 -2.26 -8.38
N VAL A 106 -5.87 -2.41 -8.23
CA VAL A 106 -6.87 -1.67 -9.02
C VAL A 106 -7.43 -0.47 -8.27
N LEU A 107 -7.45 -0.51 -6.94
CA LEU A 107 -7.93 0.56 -6.07
C LEU A 107 -7.12 0.58 -4.79
N ILE A 108 -6.74 1.76 -4.30
CA ILE A 108 -5.92 1.88 -3.10
C ILE A 108 -6.10 3.24 -2.43
N TRP A 109 -6.22 3.20 -1.11
CA TRP A 109 -6.31 4.35 -0.23
C TRP A 109 -5.22 4.30 0.83
N VAL A 110 -4.73 5.46 1.24
CA VAL A 110 -3.76 5.61 2.34
C VAL A 110 -4.11 6.82 3.21
N THR A 111 -3.52 6.87 4.41
CA THR A 111 -3.76 7.95 5.37
C THR A 111 -2.70 9.06 5.36
N SER A 112 -1.62 8.94 4.58
CA SER A 112 -0.54 9.93 4.53
C SER A 112 -0.14 10.34 3.12
N ASP A 113 0.32 11.58 3.00
CA ASP A 113 0.79 12.20 1.77
C ASP A 113 2.07 11.55 1.21
N PHE A 114 3.06 11.25 2.05
CA PHE A 114 4.28 10.57 1.60
C PHE A 114 3.99 9.17 1.04
N ALA A 115 2.98 8.48 1.58
CA ALA A 115 2.55 7.20 1.03
C ALA A 115 1.89 7.36 -0.33
N ILE A 116 1.08 8.41 -0.54
CA ILE A 116 0.53 8.77 -1.86
C ILE A 116 1.67 9.07 -2.83
N ALA A 117 2.61 9.95 -2.46
CA ALA A 117 3.71 10.36 -3.32
C ALA A 117 4.57 9.17 -3.77
N ARG A 118 4.95 8.27 -2.85
CA ARG A 118 5.65 7.01 -3.22
C ARG A 118 4.78 6.11 -4.08
N GLY A 119 3.49 6.03 -3.80
CA GLY A 119 2.54 5.23 -4.56
C GLY A 119 2.47 5.66 -6.01
N VAL A 120 2.23 6.95 -6.24
CA VAL A 120 2.18 7.54 -7.59
C VAL A 120 3.50 7.35 -8.32
N HIS A 121 4.64 7.54 -7.65
CA HIS A 121 5.96 7.28 -8.23
C HIS A 121 6.13 5.82 -8.69
N GLN A 122 5.56 4.85 -7.96
CA GLN A 122 5.59 3.42 -8.30
C GLN A 122 4.46 2.99 -9.27
N GLY A 123 3.55 3.89 -9.65
CA GLY A 123 2.38 3.56 -10.47
C GLY A 123 1.16 3.05 -9.72
N TYR A 124 1.15 3.06 -8.38
CA TYR A 124 -0.05 2.77 -7.59
C TYR A 124 -1.05 3.93 -7.64
N PRO A 125 -2.35 3.68 -7.90
CA PRO A 125 -3.37 4.72 -8.02
C PRO A 125 -3.89 5.19 -6.64
N LYS A 126 -2.96 5.57 -5.74
CA LYS A 126 -3.27 5.92 -4.35
C LYS A 126 -4.06 7.21 -4.23
N LYS A 127 -5.08 7.20 -3.36
CA LYS A 127 -5.79 8.39 -2.89
C LYS A 127 -5.81 8.46 -1.37
N LEU A 128 -6.14 9.63 -0.82
CA LEU A 128 -6.32 9.79 0.61
C LEU A 128 -7.62 9.10 1.07
N GLY A 129 -7.60 8.49 2.25
CA GLY A 129 -8.78 7.88 2.88
C GLY A 129 -8.66 7.77 4.40
N SER A 130 -9.78 7.44 5.06
CA SER A 130 -9.81 7.07 6.47
C SER A 130 -9.82 5.55 6.58
N ILE A 131 -8.82 4.97 7.25
CA ILE A 131 -8.61 3.53 7.30
C ILE A 131 -8.39 3.11 8.75
N HIS A 132 -9.09 2.06 9.17
CA HIS A 132 -9.03 1.52 10.52
C HIS A 132 -8.92 0.01 10.44
N GLN A 133 -8.18 -0.58 11.37
CA GLN A 133 -7.93 -2.03 11.45
C GLN A 133 -7.86 -2.41 12.92
N THR A 134 -8.55 -3.49 13.31
CA THR A 134 -8.39 -4.07 14.65
C THR A 134 -6.93 -4.46 14.89
N ARG A 135 -6.34 -3.96 15.98
CA ARG A 135 -4.95 -4.24 16.36
C ARG A 135 -4.89 -5.38 17.38
N PRO A 136 -4.02 -6.39 17.20
CA PRO A 136 -3.79 -7.39 18.23
C PRO A 136 -2.98 -6.82 19.40
N MET A 137 -3.24 -7.31 20.62
CA MET A 137 -2.42 -7.01 21.80
C MET A 137 -2.05 -8.29 22.54
N PRO A 138 -0.79 -8.45 23.00
CA PRO A 138 -0.38 -9.66 23.72
C PRO A 138 -1.07 -9.77 25.10
N HIS A 139 -1.40 -8.63 25.72
CA HIS A 139 -1.95 -8.55 27.07
C HIS A 139 -3.27 -7.76 27.11
N GLY A 140 -4.03 -7.97 28.18
CA GLY A 140 -5.35 -7.36 28.37
C GLY A 140 -6.49 -8.18 27.78
N LYS A 141 -7.69 -7.57 27.75
CA LYS A 141 -8.95 -8.17 27.26
C LYS A 141 -9.63 -7.37 26.14
N ALA A 142 -9.11 -6.18 25.80
CA ALA A 142 -9.74 -5.22 24.88
C ALA A 142 -9.24 -5.32 23.43
N ALA A 143 -8.47 -6.35 23.10
CA ALA A 143 -7.97 -6.61 21.76
C ALA A 143 -7.82 -8.12 21.55
N PRO A 144 -7.97 -8.63 20.32
CA PRO A 144 -7.72 -10.02 20.02
C PRO A 144 -6.23 -10.37 20.14
N ARG A 145 -5.95 -11.66 20.24
CA ARG A 145 -4.62 -12.22 20.00
C ARG A 145 -4.59 -12.82 18.60
N VAL A 146 -3.41 -12.90 18.00
CA VAL A 146 -3.20 -13.67 16.75
C VAL A 146 -3.13 -15.15 17.14
N ASP A 147 -4.30 -15.73 17.36
CA ASP A 147 -4.49 -17.11 17.83
C ASP A 147 -5.87 -17.63 17.36
N VAL A 148 -6.10 -18.93 17.50
CA VAL A 148 -7.37 -19.59 17.15
C VAL A 148 -8.53 -18.89 17.86
N GLY A 149 -9.53 -18.47 17.06
CA GLY A 149 -10.72 -17.76 17.55
C GLY A 149 -10.55 -16.23 17.68
N GLY A 150 -9.35 -15.69 17.43
CA GLY A 150 -9.13 -14.25 17.29
C GLY A 150 -10.00 -13.67 16.17
N ARG A 151 -10.65 -12.53 16.44
CA ARG A 151 -11.51 -11.83 15.48
C ARG A 151 -10.94 -10.46 15.17
N PHE A 152 -10.81 -10.16 13.88
CA PHE A 152 -10.29 -8.91 13.35
C PHE A 152 -11.33 -8.34 12.39
N GLY A 153 -11.63 -7.05 12.50
CA GLY A 153 -12.59 -6.33 11.65
C GLY A 153 -12.50 -4.83 11.80
#